data_AF-A0A426RR14-F1
#
_entry.id   AF-A0A426RR14-F1
#
_cell.length_a   1.000
_cell.length_b   1.000
_cell.length_c   1.000
_cell.angle_alpha   90.00
_cell.angle_beta   90.00
_cell.angle_gamma   90.00
#
_symmetry.space_group_name_H-M   'P 1'
#
loop_
_entity.id
_entity.type
_entity.pdbx_description
1 polymer ?
#
loop_
_entity_poly.entity_id
_entity_poly.type
_entity_poly.pdbx_seq_one_letter_code
_entity_poly.pdbx_strand_id
1 'polypeptide(L)'
;MKTLPLTLSALLFLAACQQPAADESAATPEAAADATASYNAAQKAYAAANDKMHAGMGTINADADIAFMQGMIPHHMGAVDMAKVALEHGKDPEVRALAQKVIAAQEAEIKDMQAWLDKKGVAAEKPLTAADHAAMGH
;
A
#
# COMPACT_ATOMS: atom_id res chain seq x y z
N MET A 1 39.89 -82.94 -3.69
CA MET A 1 41.00 -82.08 -4.19
C MET A 1 40.49 -80.64 -4.23
N LYS A 2 41.40 -79.68 -4.00
CA LYS A 2 41.25 -78.20 -3.96
C LYS A 2 40.23 -77.64 -4.99
N THR A 3 39.50 -76.56 -4.74
CA THR A 3 39.98 -75.19 -4.46
C THR A 3 38.87 -74.31 -3.85
N LEU A 4 39.25 -73.36 -3.00
CA LEU A 4 38.43 -72.23 -2.56
C LEU A 4 38.64 -71.05 -3.53
N PRO A 5 37.64 -70.18 -3.72
CA PRO A 5 37.99 -68.76 -3.69
C PRO A 5 37.03 -67.88 -2.88
N LEU A 6 37.70 -66.92 -2.25
CA LEU A 6 37.30 -65.69 -1.59
C LEU A 6 36.18 -64.93 -2.32
N THR A 7 35.12 -64.54 -1.60
CA THR A 7 34.31 -63.36 -1.95
C THR A 7 34.16 -62.44 -0.74
N LEU A 8 34.40 -61.17 -1.05
CA LEU A 8 34.49 -60.00 -0.18
C LEU A 8 33.14 -59.26 -0.23
N SER A 9 32.70 -58.76 0.93
CA SER A 9 31.80 -57.61 1.14
C SER A 9 30.41 -57.58 0.53
N ALA A 10 29.41 -57.33 1.37
CA ALA A 10 28.72 -56.04 1.36
C ALA A 10 27.88 -55.87 2.63
N LEU A 11 28.14 -54.78 3.36
CA LEU A 11 27.33 -54.34 4.48
C LEU A 11 25.89 -54.02 4.04
N LEU A 12 24.94 -54.32 4.93
CA LEU A 12 23.61 -53.72 4.92
C LEU A 12 23.74 -52.19 4.83
N PHE A 13 23.18 -51.59 3.78
CA PHE A 13 22.76 -50.19 3.80
C PHE A 13 21.23 -50.14 3.91
N LEU A 14 20.75 -49.51 4.98
CA LEU A 14 19.36 -49.09 5.14
C LEU A 14 18.98 -48.21 3.94
N ALA A 15 17.96 -48.62 3.18
CA ALA A 15 17.31 -47.76 2.20
C ALA A 15 16.45 -46.73 2.95
N ALA A 16 17.03 -45.56 3.22
CA ALA A 16 16.26 -44.36 3.51
C ALA A 16 15.79 -43.78 2.17
N CYS A 17 14.50 -43.89 1.87
CA CYS A 17 13.88 -43.09 0.82
C CYS A 17 13.87 -41.62 1.28
N GLN A 18 14.97 -40.92 1.04
CA GLN A 18 15.04 -39.47 1.13
C GLN A 18 14.30 -38.91 -0.09
N GLN A 19 13.04 -38.48 0.08
CA GLN A 19 12.35 -37.70 -0.96
C GLN A 19 13.11 -36.38 -1.16
N PRO A 20 13.38 -35.96 -2.41
CA PRO A 20 13.82 -34.60 -2.66
C PRO A 20 12.70 -33.65 -2.22
N ALA A 21 13.07 -32.68 -1.40
CA ALA A 21 12.19 -31.62 -0.95
C ALA A 21 11.50 -30.99 -2.16
N ALA A 22 10.18 -30.81 -2.04
CA ALA A 22 9.42 -29.98 -2.94
C ALA A 22 10.08 -28.59 -3.02
N ASP A 23 10.12 -28.07 -4.24
CA ASP A 23 10.38 -26.69 -4.58
C ASP A 23 9.31 -25.81 -3.89
N GLU A 24 9.53 -25.48 -2.62
CA GLU A 24 9.01 -24.25 -2.04
C GLU A 24 9.90 -23.14 -2.57
N SER A 25 9.49 -22.56 -3.70
CA SER A 25 9.81 -21.19 -4.05
C SER A 25 9.27 -20.31 -2.93
N ALA A 26 10.09 -20.20 -1.88
CA ALA A 26 9.92 -19.27 -0.79
C ALA A 26 9.75 -17.90 -1.43
N ALA A 27 8.59 -17.29 -1.17
CA ALA A 27 8.37 -15.88 -1.39
C ALA A 27 9.64 -15.15 -0.94
N THR A 28 10.35 -14.58 -1.90
CA THR A 28 11.46 -13.70 -1.62
C THR A 28 10.94 -12.65 -0.66
N PRO A 29 11.60 -12.39 0.49
CA PRO A 29 11.29 -11.20 1.25
C PRO A 29 11.65 -10.06 0.32
N GLU A 30 10.63 -9.46 -0.31
CA GLU A 30 10.79 -8.23 -1.05
C GLU A 30 11.38 -7.26 -0.04
N ALA A 31 12.65 -6.94 -0.27
CA ALA A 31 13.55 -6.44 0.74
C ALA A 31 12.88 -5.32 1.51
N ALA A 32 12.93 -5.41 2.85
CA ALA A 32 12.87 -4.23 3.69
C ALA A 32 13.89 -3.25 3.12
N ALA A 33 13.41 -2.29 2.32
CA ALA A 33 14.24 -1.35 1.62
C ALA A 33 15.01 -0.58 2.69
N ASP A 34 16.34 -0.69 2.59
CA ASP A 34 17.36 -0.06 3.40
C ASP A 34 16.89 1.26 4.04
N ALA A 35 16.74 1.25 5.37
CA ALA A 35 16.38 2.40 6.21
C ALA A 35 17.48 3.48 6.28
N THR A 36 18.37 3.55 5.28
CA THR A 36 19.38 4.60 5.11
C THR A 36 19.31 5.32 3.76
N ALA A 37 18.35 4.98 2.87
CA ALA A 37 18.10 5.78 1.67
C ALA A 37 17.57 7.17 2.06
N SER A 38 18.44 8.19 2.01
CA SER A 38 18.05 9.59 2.22
C SER A 38 17.07 10.01 1.11
N TYR A 39 15.78 9.94 1.39
CA TYR A 39 14.73 10.42 0.49
C TYR A 39 14.98 11.88 0.06
N ASN A 40 14.81 12.15 -1.23
CA ASN A 40 14.85 13.51 -1.77
C ASN A 40 13.59 14.31 -1.32
N ALA A 41 13.59 15.63 -1.56
CA ALA A 41 12.50 16.50 -1.12
C ALA A 41 11.13 16.07 -1.68
N ALA A 42 11.06 15.71 -2.97
CA ALA A 42 9.83 15.28 -3.60
C ALA A 42 9.29 13.98 -2.99
N GLN A 43 10.16 13.00 -2.71
CA GLN A 43 9.78 11.75 -2.05
C GLN A 43 9.17 12.00 -0.67
N LYS A 44 9.78 12.88 0.13
CA LYS A 44 9.26 13.28 1.45
C LYS A 44 7.91 14.00 1.34
N ALA A 45 7.76 14.87 0.34
CA ALA A 45 6.53 15.61 0.13
C ALA A 45 5.37 14.71 -0.34
N TYR A 46 5.63 13.75 -1.23
CA TYR A 46 4.64 12.73 -1.60
C TYR A 46 4.25 11.85 -0.42
N ALA A 47 5.22 11.40 0.39
CA ALA A 47 4.92 10.63 1.60
C ALA A 47 4.03 11.42 2.56
N ALA A 48 4.36 12.70 2.83
CA ALA A 48 3.55 13.55 3.68
C ALA A 48 2.12 13.78 3.15
N ALA A 49 1.94 13.91 1.82
CA ALA A 49 0.61 14.02 1.21
C ALA A 49 -0.21 12.74 1.40
N ASN A 50 0.40 11.57 1.21
CA ASN A 50 -0.23 10.27 1.42
C ASN A 50 -0.60 10.06 2.90
N ASP A 51 0.31 10.37 3.82
CA ASP A 51 0.07 10.24 5.26
C ASP A 51 -1.10 11.11 5.70
N LYS A 52 -1.16 12.36 5.23
CA LYS A 52 -2.26 13.28 5.50
C LYS A 52 -3.60 12.78 4.93
N MET A 53 -3.58 12.25 3.70
CA MET A 53 -4.75 11.65 3.06
C MET A 53 -5.29 10.48 3.90
N HIS A 54 -4.44 9.51 4.23
CA HIS A 54 -4.83 8.33 5.01
C HIS A 54 -5.31 8.70 6.41
N ALA A 55 -4.62 9.62 7.09
CA ALA A 55 -5.08 10.13 8.38
C ALA A 55 -6.47 10.77 8.27
N GLY A 56 -6.77 11.45 7.16
CA GLY A 56 -8.08 12.07 6.93
C GLY A 56 -9.21 11.11 6.59
N MET A 57 -8.91 9.90 6.09
CA MET A 57 -9.90 8.89 5.67
C MET A 57 -10.56 8.20 6.87
N GLY A 58 -11.31 9.01 7.66
CA GLY A 58 -12.09 8.73 8.88
C GLY A 58 -12.92 7.45 8.95
N THR A 59 -13.79 7.37 9.96
CA THR A 59 -14.60 6.17 10.20
C THR A 59 -15.52 5.94 9.01
N ILE A 60 -15.66 4.68 8.60
CA ILE A 60 -16.59 4.32 7.54
C ILE A 60 -18.00 4.41 8.14
N ASN A 61 -18.76 5.40 7.69
CA ASN A 61 -20.16 5.55 8.05
C ASN A 61 -20.96 4.30 7.64
N ALA A 62 -22.00 3.94 8.39
CA ALA A 62 -22.88 2.81 8.03
C ALA A 62 -23.73 3.11 6.78
N ASP A 63 -24.03 4.38 6.53
CA ASP A 63 -24.66 4.83 5.28
C ASP A 63 -23.60 4.95 4.18
N ALA A 64 -23.79 4.20 3.09
CA ALA A 64 -22.81 4.10 2.02
C ALA A 64 -22.59 5.41 1.26
N ASP A 65 -23.63 6.24 1.09
CA ASP A 65 -23.51 7.52 0.39
C ASP A 65 -22.73 8.51 1.26
N ILE A 66 -23.05 8.56 2.57
CA ILE A 66 -22.32 9.40 3.53
C ILE A 66 -20.85 8.94 3.61
N ALA A 67 -20.60 7.63 3.70
CA ALA A 67 -19.25 7.07 3.77
C ALA A 67 -18.43 7.44 2.52
N PHE A 68 -19.02 7.32 1.33
CA PHE A 68 -18.36 7.73 0.09
C PHE A 68 -18.00 9.21 0.11
N MET A 69 -18.94 10.08 0.43
CA MET A 69 -18.73 11.53 0.40
C MET A 69 -17.71 11.98 1.46
N GLN A 70 -17.75 11.41 2.66
CA GLN A 70 -16.80 11.72 3.73
C GLN A 70 -15.40 11.18 3.42
N GLY A 71 -15.29 9.95 2.90
CA GLY A 71 -13.99 9.33 2.58
C GLY A 71 -13.33 9.91 1.35
N MET A 72 -14.11 10.41 0.39
CA MET A 72 -13.57 10.93 -0.87
C MET A 72 -13.04 12.37 -0.75
N ILE A 73 -13.49 13.15 0.24
CA ILE A 73 -12.90 14.48 0.55
C ILE A 73 -11.40 14.39 0.85
N PRO A 74 -10.93 13.63 1.87
CA PRO A 74 -9.50 13.54 2.17
C PRO A 74 -8.72 12.85 1.04
N HIS A 75 -9.32 11.89 0.34
CA HIS A 75 -8.72 11.28 -0.85
C HIS A 75 -8.42 12.33 -1.94
N HIS A 76 -9.40 13.19 -2.25
CA HIS A 76 -9.23 14.28 -3.21
C HIS A 76 -8.25 15.34 -2.72
N MET A 77 -8.24 15.66 -1.41
CA MET A 77 -7.23 16.55 -0.83
C MET A 77 -5.81 15.98 -0.98
N GLY A 78 -5.64 14.66 -0.82
CA GLY A 78 -4.39 13.96 -1.12
C GLY A 78 -3.94 14.15 -2.57
N ALA A 79 -4.84 13.94 -3.53
CA ALA A 79 -4.57 14.15 -4.94
C ALA A 79 -4.17 15.60 -5.27
N VAL A 80 -4.85 16.58 -4.66
CA VAL A 80 -4.51 18.01 -4.77
C VAL A 80 -3.11 18.28 -4.22
N ASP A 81 -2.77 17.75 -3.05
CA ASP A 81 -1.47 17.96 -2.42
C ASP A 81 -0.35 17.28 -3.26
N MET A 82 -0.55 16.07 -3.76
CA MET A 82 0.39 15.40 -4.68
C MET A 82 0.56 16.15 -6.01
N ALA A 83 -0.50 16.73 -6.56
CA ALA A 83 -0.43 17.56 -7.75
C ALA A 83 0.40 18.84 -7.50
N LYS A 84 0.30 19.45 -6.30
CA LYS A 84 1.16 20.57 -5.90
C LYS A 84 2.63 20.15 -5.81
N VAL A 85 2.93 18.97 -5.27
CA VAL A 85 4.30 18.40 -5.27
C VAL A 85 4.84 18.26 -6.70
N ALA A 86 4.02 17.81 -7.65
CA ALA A 86 4.41 17.73 -9.07
C ALA A 86 4.66 19.12 -9.68
N LEU A 87 3.91 20.15 -9.29
CA LEU A 87 4.14 21.53 -9.74
C LEU A 87 5.37 22.17 -9.11
N GLU A 88 5.78 21.72 -7.92
CA GLU A 88 6.96 22.23 -7.22
C GLU A 88 8.25 21.57 -7.72
N HIS A 89 8.26 20.24 -7.85
CA HIS A 89 9.48 19.47 -8.15
C HIS A 89 9.54 18.90 -9.56
N GLY A 90 8.41 18.77 -10.25
CA GLY A 90 8.30 18.22 -11.59
C GLY A 90 8.70 19.22 -12.68
N LYS A 91 9.40 18.71 -13.71
CA LYS A 91 9.92 19.52 -14.83
C LYS A 91 9.21 19.26 -16.16
N ASP A 92 8.54 18.13 -16.30
CA ASP A 92 7.84 17.76 -17.53
C ASP A 92 6.59 18.63 -17.74
N PRO A 93 6.45 19.32 -18.89
CA PRO A 93 5.34 20.25 -19.12
C PRO A 93 3.97 19.55 -19.22
N GLU A 94 3.91 18.31 -19.71
CA GLU A 94 2.66 17.56 -19.82
C GLU A 94 2.18 17.12 -18.43
N VAL A 95 3.09 16.65 -17.59
CA VAL A 95 2.79 16.27 -16.20
C VAL A 95 2.31 17.49 -15.39
N ARG A 96 2.95 18.65 -15.58
CA ARG A 96 2.54 19.89 -14.90
C ARG A 96 1.16 20.36 -15.37
N ALA A 97 0.87 20.26 -16.67
CA ALA A 97 -0.46 20.58 -17.19
C ALA A 97 -1.53 19.61 -16.65
N LEU A 98 -1.21 18.32 -16.49
CA LEU A 98 -2.07 17.36 -15.83
C LEU A 98 -2.30 17.73 -14.35
N ALA A 99 -1.25 18.07 -13.61
CA ALA A 99 -1.36 18.45 -12.21
C ALA A 99 -2.28 19.67 -11.99
N GLN A 100 -2.21 20.69 -12.85
CA GLN A 100 -3.13 21.83 -12.82
C GLN A 100 -4.59 21.41 -13.04
N LYS A 101 -4.85 20.50 -13.98
CA LYS A 101 -6.20 19.97 -14.23
C LYS A 101 -6.72 19.16 -13.04
N VAL A 102 -5.87 18.33 -12.43
CA VAL A 102 -6.20 17.56 -11.23
C VAL A 102 -6.60 18.48 -10.09
N ILE A 103 -5.83 19.54 -9.81
CA ILE A 103 -6.16 20.51 -8.76
C ILE A 103 -7.54 21.13 -9.02
N ALA A 104 -7.78 21.64 -10.22
CA ALA A 104 -9.02 22.32 -10.55
C ALA A 104 -10.25 21.39 -10.43
N ALA A 105 -10.15 20.16 -10.92
CA ALA A 105 -11.25 19.19 -10.87
C ALA A 105 -11.53 18.75 -9.42
N GLN A 106 -10.50 18.33 -8.70
CA GLN A 106 -10.65 17.76 -7.36
C GLN A 106 -11.08 18.81 -6.33
N GLU A 107 -10.64 20.07 -6.46
CA GLU A 107 -11.15 21.17 -5.63
C GLU A 107 -12.62 21.50 -5.88
N ALA A 108 -13.12 21.32 -7.11
CA ALA A 108 -14.54 21.47 -7.42
C ALA A 108 -15.35 20.32 -6.81
N GLU A 109 -14.91 19.08 -7.00
CA GLU A 109 -15.54 17.89 -6.44
C GLU A 109 -15.58 17.92 -4.90
N ILE A 110 -14.52 18.41 -4.24
CA ILE A 110 -14.51 18.62 -2.77
C ILE A 110 -15.66 19.55 -2.34
N LYS A 111 -15.89 20.65 -3.06
CA LYS A 111 -16.97 21.61 -2.74
C LYS A 111 -18.33 20.97 -2.92
N ASP A 112 -18.51 20.17 -3.97
CA ASP A 112 -19.76 19.45 -4.22
C ASP A 112 -20.05 18.44 -3.11
N MET A 113 -19.02 17.69 -2.66
CA MET A 113 -19.15 16.74 -1.56
C MET A 113 -19.48 17.41 -0.24
N GLN A 114 -18.78 18.50 0.09
CA GLN A 114 -19.06 19.28 1.30
C GLN A 114 -20.48 19.85 1.29
N ALA A 115 -20.90 20.45 0.16
CA ALA A 115 -22.25 21.00 0.03
C ALA A 115 -23.35 19.93 0.12
N TRP A 116 -23.08 18.71 -0.34
CA TRP A 116 -24.00 17.60 -0.20
C TRP A 116 -24.10 17.14 1.27
N LEU A 117 -22.98 17.00 1.96
CA LEU A 117 -22.94 16.61 3.39
C LEU A 117 -23.65 17.64 4.28
N ASP A 118 -23.42 18.93 4.02
CA ASP A 118 -24.10 20.04 4.72
C ASP A 118 -25.62 19.95 4.55
N LYS A 119 -26.11 19.65 3.34
CA LYS A 119 -27.55 19.45 3.07
C LYS A 119 -28.13 18.24 3.82
N LYS A 120 -27.29 17.25 4.16
CA LYS A 120 -27.69 16.09 4.97
C LYS A 120 -27.55 16.32 6.47
N GLY A 121 -27.01 17.47 6.89
CA GLY A 121 -26.75 17.76 8.31
C GLY A 121 -25.63 16.90 8.90
N VAL A 122 -24.72 16.41 8.05
CA VAL A 122 -23.61 15.55 8.43
C VAL A 122 -22.31 16.33 8.22
N ALA A 123 -21.44 16.39 9.23
CA ALA A 123 -20.13 17.02 9.08
C ALA A 123 -19.15 16.09 8.35
N ALA A 124 -18.09 16.65 7.77
CA ALA A 124 -16.94 15.85 7.36
C ALA A 124 -16.38 15.08 8.58
N GLU A 125 -16.03 13.80 8.39
CA GLU A 125 -15.56 12.91 9.46
C GLU A 125 -14.29 13.41 10.14
N LYS A 126 -14.11 13.00 11.39
CA LYS A 126 -12.83 13.11 12.09
C LYS A 126 -11.87 12.00 11.59
N PRO A 127 -10.56 12.25 11.60
CA PRO A 127 -9.53 11.25 11.33
C PRO A 127 -9.76 9.92 12.06
N LEU A 128 -9.49 8.79 11.38
CA LEU A 128 -9.47 7.47 12.02
C LEU A 128 -8.40 7.43 13.10
N THR A 129 -8.73 6.85 14.24
CA THR A 129 -7.71 6.46 15.20
C THR A 129 -7.13 5.10 14.81
N ALA A 130 -5.92 4.81 15.29
CA ALA A 130 -5.31 3.50 15.11
C ALA A 130 -6.19 2.35 15.66
N ALA A 131 -7.04 2.63 16.65
CA ALA A 131 -7.97 1.66 17.22
C ALA A 131 -9.13 1.35 16.27
N ASP A 132 -9.62 2.35 15.55
CA ASP A 132 -10.72 2.21 14.60
C ASP A 132 -10.29 1.37 13.37
N HIS A 133 -9.03 1.51 12.92
CA HIS A 133 -8.46 0.64 11.88
C HIS A 133 -8.42 -0.83 12.30
N ALA A 134 -8.04 -1.13 13.54
CA ALA A 134 -7.96 -2.51 14.03
C ALA A 134 -9.36 -3.18 14.17
N ALA A 135 -10.41 -2.38 14.34
CA ALA A 135 -11.78 -2.87 14.50
C ALA A 135 -12.47 -3.27 13.17
N MET A 136 -11.95 -2.83 12.02
CA MET A 136 -12.57 -3.09 10.71
C MET A 136 -12.27 -4.48 10.12
N GLY A 137 -11.40 -5.26 10.76
CA GLY A 137 -11.13 -6.65 10.37
C GLY A 137 -10.32 -6.77 9.08
N HIS A 138 -9.20 -7.50 9.15
CA HIS A 138 -8.53 -8.05 7.98
C HIS A 138 -9.19 -9.37 7.57
#